data_AF-A0A0S4M795-F1
#
_entry.id   AF-A0A0S4M795-F1
#
_cell.length_a   1.000
_cell.length_b   1.000
_cell.length_c   1.000
_cell.angle_alpha   90.00
_cell.angle_beta   90.00
_cell.angle_gamma   90.00
#
_symmetry.space_group_name_H-M   'P 1'
#
loop_
_entity.id
_entity.type
_entity.pdbx_description
1 polymer ?
#
loop_
_entity_poly.entity_id
_entity_poly.type
_entity_poly.pdbx_seq_one_letter_code
_entity_poly.pdbx_strand_id
1 'polypeptide(L)'
;MAASSVCWFDDLREESVSYAFGVSCKESVSILARLSRDELYEANSFLDRGREGFSVHDRTYVSRNISCRSDEYYSKLVPAADDPSADTMCTFPESWVCFFEKNYVLSDNSVEYKKLLDLISEISDITSGVCLFLRDNLRLSNNDINRDDVYQSFSSLLSRITTFICSFKELRINVRKSVSYLVEALLLQLEHSLKLGCSMALGPLSRMPLPRLPRFNTKSGGLVGDTGELRSAILSVMNICNFVSLEELLLMFERDNPSLHEGDIIMVSSLLELKYAEAVSIKKVHIEHIVNHENESDDFEELLKKETSELEKMEEFVVGLRKKRINEK
;
A
#
# COMPACT_ATOMS: atom_id res chain seq x y z
N MET A 1 3.58 28.44 -37.72
CA MET A 1 4.64 28.07 -36.75
C MET A 1 4.04 28.17 -35.35
N ALA A 2 3.50 27.07 -34.85
CA ALA A 2 3.04 26.91 -33.48
C ALA A 2 3.39 25.48 -33.05
N ALA A 3 3.66 25.29 -31.75
CA ALA A 3 4.10 24.08 -31.06
C ALA A 3 5.60 23.96 -30.78
N SER A 4 6.02 24.46 -29.62
CA SER A 4 7.27 24.08 -28.91
C SER A 4 7.23 24.53 -27.44
N SER A 5 6.11 24.33 -26.74
CA SER A 5 5.93 24.85 -25.36
C SER A 5 5.46 23.79 -24.34
N VAL A 6 5.41 22.50 -24.68
CA VAL A 6 4.79 21.48 -23.81
C VAL A 6 5.78 20.50 -23.17
N CYS A 7 7.02 20.34 -23.68
CA CYS A 7 7.93 19.29 -23.16
C CYS A 7 8.48 19.52 -21.74
N TRP A 8 8.64 20.76 -21.28
CA TRP A 8 9.37 21.02 -20.01
C TRP A 8 8.61 20.59 -18.74
N PHE A 9 7.28 20.58 -18.78
CA PHE A 9 6.48 20.18 -17.61
C PHE A 9 6.38 18.67 -17.44
N ASP A 10 6.47 17.92 -18.55
CA ASP A 10 6.39 16.46 -18.52
C ASP A 10 7.69 15.85 -17.96
N ASP A 11 8.86 16.36 -18.37
CA ASP A 11 10.16 15.87 -17.87
C ASP A 11 10.34 16.08 -16.36
N LEU A 12 9.96 17.27 -15.84
CA LEU A 12 10.00 17.58 -14.41
C LEU A 12 9.07 16.68 -13.59
N ARG A 13 7.96 16.24 -14.19
CA ARG A 13 7.01 15.32 -13.55
C ARG A 13 7.57 13.91 -13.49
N GLU A 14 8.18 13.41 -14.58
CA GLU A 14 8.80 12.08 -14.61
C GLU A 14 9.95 11.96 -13.59
N GLU A 15 10.83 12.96 -13.49
CA GLU A 15 11.90 12.99 -12.49
C GLU A 15 11.36 13.01 -11.06
N SER A 16 10.32 13.83 -10.81
CA SER A 16 9.68 13.90 -9.49
C SER A 16 9.03 12.57 -9.09
N VAL A 17 8.37 11.89 -10.04
CA VAL A 17 7.76 10.57 -9.83
C VAL A 17 8.83 9.51 -9.59
N SER A 18 9.88 9.46 -10.42
CA SER A 18 11.00 8.56 -10.23
C SER A 18 11.63 8.72 -8.84
N TYR A 19 11.87 9.97 -8.42
CA TYR A 19 12.44 10.28 -7.12
C TYR A 19 11.51 9.89 -5.96
N ALA A 20 10.24 10.27 -6.02
CA ALA A 20 9.27 10.00 -4.95
C ALA A 20 9.05 8.50 -4.74
N PHE A 21 8.97 7.70 -5.81
CA PHE A 21 8.66 6.28 -5.71
C PHE A 21 9.89 5.38 -5.75
N GLY A 22 11.07 5.93 -6.03
CA GLY A 22 12.30 5.16 -6.15
C GLY A 22 12.40 4.32 -7.43
N VAL A 23 11.51 4.48 -8.41
CA VAL A 23 11.51 3.66 -9.63
C VAL A 23 12.33 4.31 -10.75
N SER A 24 13.08 3.51 -11.53
CA SER A 24 13.85 3.97 -12.70
C SER A 24 13.34 3.43 -14.02
N CYS A 25 12.56 2.36 -13.98
CA CYS A 25 12.00 1.75 -15.18
C CYS A 25 11.06 2.77 -15.84
N LYS A 26 11.32 3.09 -17.11
CA LYS A 26 10.56 4.10 -17.86
C LYS A 26 9.07 3.74 -17.90
N GLU A 27 8.75 2.47 -18.04
CA GLU A 27 7.40 1.95 -18.00
C GLU A 27 6.75 2.18 -16.63
N SER A 28 7.45 1.89 -15.53
CA SER A 28 6.97 2.19 -14.16
C SER A 28 6.68 3.66 -13.94
N VAL A 29 7.61 4.54 -14.35
CA VAL A 29 7.45 6.00 -14.26
C VAL A 29 6.25 6.46 -15.10
N SER A 30 6.11 5.95 -16.33
CA SER A 30 4.99 6.29 -17.22
C SER A 30 3.64 5.86 -16.65
N ILE A 31 3.56 4.69 -16.00
CA ILE A 31 2.35 4.25 -15.30
C ILE A 31 2.01 5.21 -14.17
N LEU A 32 2.96 5.52 -13.27
CA LEU A 32 2.70 6.42 -12.14
C LEU A 32 2.37 7.84 -12.61
N ALA A 33 3.00 8.34 -13.68
CA ALA A 33 2.71 9.65 -14.25
C ALA A 33 1.28 9.78 -14.83
N ARG A 34 0.51 8.69 -14.92
CA ARG A 34 -0.92 8.74 -15.28
C ARG A 34 -1.84 8.99 -14.08
N LEU A 35 -1.31 8.95 -12.87
CA LEU A 35 -2.05 9.33 -11.67
C LEU A 35 -2.18 10.85 -11.57
N SER A 36 -3.34 11.32 -11.12
CA SER A 36 -3.53 12.73 -10.74
C SER A 36 -2.59 13.09 -9.58
N ARG A 37 -2.45 14.38 -9.29
CA ARG A 37 -1.61 14.83 -8.17
C ARG A 37 -2.06 14.21 -6.84
N ASP A 38 -3.37 14.15 -6.59
CA ASP A 38 -3.93 13.60 -5.36
C ASP A 38 -3.74 12.08 -5.30
N GLU A 39 -3.94 11.39 -6.43
CA GLU A 39 -3.69 9.95 -6.55
C GLU A 39 -2.20 9.59 -6.35
N LEU A 40 -1.27 10.46 -6.79
CA LEU A 40 0.17 10.30 -6.53
C LEU A 40 0.51 10.43 -5.05
N TYR A 41 -0.10 11.38 -4.35
CA TYR A 41 0.11 11.53 -2.92
C TYR A 41 -0.48 10.36 -2.14
N GLU A 42 -1.66 9.88 -2.52
CA GLU A 42 -2.23 8.65 -1.97
C GLU A 42 -1.31 7.45 -2.22
N ALA A 43 -0.85 7.26 -3.46
CA ALA A 43 0.07 6.18 -3.82
C ALA A 43 1.35 6.22 -2.98
N ASN A 44 1.97 7.39 -2.85
CA ASN A 44 3.15 7.55 -2.02
C ASN A 44 2.86 7.26 -0.54
N SER A 45 1.67 7.61 -0.05
CA SER A 45 1.28 7.28 1.33
C SER A 45 1.24 5.78 1.58
N PHE A 46 0.87 4.93 0.62
CA PHE A 46 0.91 3.46 0.81
C PHE A 46 2.34 2.91 0.97
N LEU A 47 3.34 3.58 0.39
CA LEU A 47 4.75 3.22 0.61
C LEU A 47 5.22 3.65 2.01
N ASP A 48 4.76 4.80 2.47
CA ASP A 48 5.18 5.38 3.76
C ASP A 48 4.39 4.80 4.96
N ARG A 49 3.15 4.34 4.75
CA ARG A 49 2.21 3.85 5.79
C ARG A 49 2.54 2.47 6.37
N GLY A 50 3.46 1.72 5.79
CA GLY A 50 3.76 0.36 6.25
C GLY A 50 2.52 -0.55 6.25
N ARG A 51 2.11 -1.05 7.42
CA ARG A 51 0.90 -1.90 7.61
C ARG A 51 -0.26 -1.14 8.30
N GLU A 52 -0.41 0.15 8.10
CA GLU A 52 -1.60 0.89 8.58
C GLU A 52 -2.78 0.69 7.63
N GLY A 53 -3.93 0.23 8.14
CA GLY A 53 -5.11 -0.04 7.30
C GLY A 53 -5.87 1.25 6.97
N PHE A 54 -6.75 1.20 5.97
CA PHE A 54 -7.59 2.36 5.64
C PHE A 54 -8.98 2.28 6.28
N SER A 55 -9.52 3.44 6.64
CA SER A 55 -10.94 3.64 6.91
C SER A 55 -11.65 4.17 5.67
N VAL A 56 -12.94 3.87 5.50
CA VAL A 56 -13.77 4.43 4.41
C VAL A 56 -13.77 5.97 4.42
N HIS A 57 -13.59 6.60 5.59
CA HIS A 57 -13.57 8.06 5.74
C HIS A 57 -12.16 8.66 5.78
N ASP A 58 -11.10 7.85 5.59
CA ASP A 58 -9.75 8.39 5.41
C ASP A 58 -9.73 9.22 4.13
N ARG A 59 -9.74 10.55 4.27
CA ARG A 59 -9.40 11.43 3.16
C ARG A 59 -7.95 11.16 2.80
N THR A 60 -7.73 10.63 1.61
CA THR A 60 -6.43 10.22 1.07
C THR A 60 -5.38 11.33 0.99
N TYR A 61 -5.76 12.57 1.29
CA TYR A 61 -4.96 13.76 1.01
C TYR A 61 -4.64 14.68 2.20
N VAL A 62 -5.24 14.53 3.39
CA VAL A 62 -5.11 15.58 4.44
C VAL A 62 -4.00 15.34 5.47
N SER A 63 -3.48 14.12 5.63
CA SER A 63 -2.50 13.82 6.71
C SER A 63 -1.05 14.24 6.42
N ARG A 64 -0.79 15.32 5.68
CA ARG A 64 0.60 15.78 5.45
C ARG A 64 1.12 16.85 6.42
N ASN A 65 0.28 17.43 7.27
CA ASN A 65 0.74 18.38 8.30
C ASN A 65 0.58 17.89 9.73
N ILE A 66 0.05 16.70 9.92
CA ILE A 66 0.05 16.04 11.22
C ILE A 66 0.91 14.81 11.03
N SER A 67 2.24 15.00 10.98
CA SER A 67 3.09 13.97 11.58
C SER A 67 2.57 13.86 13.00
N CYS A 68 1.73 12.87 13.25
CA CYS A 68 1.36 12.54 14.60
C CYS A 68 2.67 12.34 15.34
N ARG A 69 3.01 13.33 16.18
CA ARG A 69 3.82 13.13 17.39
C ARG A 69 3.01 12.20 18.30
N SER A 70 2.73 11.00 17.83
CA SER A 70 1.95 10.00 18.55
C SER A 70 2.81 9.23 19.56
N ASP A 71 4.09 9.57 19.67
CA ASP A 71 4.97 9.07 20.73
C ASP A 71 4.37 9.27 22.12
N GLU A 72 3.62 10.36 22.36
CA GLU A 72 3.04 10.63 23.69
C GLU A 72 1.73 9.88 23.98
N TYR A 73 0.97 9.47 22.96
CA TYR A 73 -0.34 8.82 23.17
C TYR A 73 -0.25 7.29 23.15
N TYR A 74 0.59 6.71 22.28
CA TYR A 74 0.81 5.26 22.26
C TYR A 74 1.65 4.79 23.47
N SER A 75 2.52 5.64 24.01
CA SER A 75 3.26 5.37 25.25
C SER A 75 2.35 5.14 26.47
N LYS A 76 1.10 5.62 26.45
CA LYS A 76 0.14 5.43 27.56
C LYS A 76 -0.75 4.19 27.44
N LEU A 77 -0.83 3.57 26.27
CA LEU A 77 -1.69 2.40 26.03
C LEU A 77 -0.92 1.07 26.14
N VAL A 78 0.42 1.12 26.19
CA VAL A 78 1.27 -0.04 26.43
C VAL A 78 1.86 0.09 27.85
N PRO A 79 1.61 -0.86 28.76
CA PRO A 79 2.30 -0.89 30.05
C PRO A 79 3.81 -0.87 29.81
N ALA A 80 4.51 0.03 30.48
CA ALA A 80 5.97 0.16 30.41
C ALA A 80 6.63 -1.19 30.74
N ALA A 81 6.98 -1.94 29.70
CA ALA A 81 7.98 -2.99 29.77
C ALA A 81 9.28 -2.36 29.28
N ASP A 82 10.33 -2.49 30.07
CA ASP A 82 11.65 -1.84 29.92
C ASP A 82 12.46 -2.30 28.69
N ASP A 83 11.85 -2.38 27.50
CA ASP A 83 12.51 -2.83 26.27
C ASP A 83 12.77 -1.64 25.31
N PRO A 84 14.04 -1.30 24.99
CA PRO A 84 14.39 -0.19 24.12
C PRO A 84 14.15 -0.45 22.61
N SER A 85 13.12 -1.22 22.26
CA SER A 85 12.71 -1.52 20.87
C SER A 85 11.44 -0.77 20.43
N ALA A 86 11.05 0.27 21.17
CA ALA A 86 9.84 1.06 20.97
C ALA A 86 9.88 1.94 19.69
N ASP A 87 9.66 1.29 18.55
CA ASP A 87 8.98 1.86 17.38
C ASP A 87 8.23 0.75 16.63
N THR A 88 7.58 -0.14 17.39
CA THR A 88 6.66 -1.12 16.80
C THR A 88 5.36 -0.39 16.51
N MET A 89 5.33 0.36 15.40
CA MET A 89 4.07 0.73 14.75
C MET A 89 3.16 -0.50 14.76
N CYS A 90 1.89 -0.33 15.16
CA CYS A 90 0.90 -1.41 15.24
C CYS A 90 0.66 -2.00 13.84
N THR A 91 1.56 -2.89 13.44
CA THR A 91 1.49 -3.62 12.20
C THR A 91 0.41 -4.68 12.34
N PHE A 92 -0.41 -4.87 11.29
CA PHE A 92 -1.41 -5.92 11.32
C PHE A 92 -0.78 -7.30 11.59
N PRO A 93 -1.37 -8.10 12.49
CA PRO A 93 -0.91 -9.45 12.77
C PRO A 93 -0.85 -10.29 11.48
N GLU A 94 0.20 -11.09 11.33
CA GLU A 94 0.28 -12.04 10.20
C GLU A 94 -0.84 -13.08 10.25
N SER A 95 -1.39 -13.36 11.44
CA SER A 95 -2.54 -14.24 11.64
C SER A 95 -3.79 -13.79 10.87
N TRP A 96 -3.92 -12.49 10.58
CA TRP A 96 -5.08 -11.98 9.84
C TRP A 96 -5.13 -12.49 8.42
N VAL A 97 -3.97 -12.69 7.76
CA VAL A 97 -3.93 -13.28 6.41
C VAL A 97 -4.63 -14.63 6.40
N CYS A 98 -4.29 -15.50 7.36
CA CYS A 98 -4.93 -16.81 7.52
C CYS A 98 -6.42 -16.71 7.84
N PHE A 99 -6.84 -15.71 8.62
CA PHE A 99 -8.25 -15.47 8.91
C PHE A 99 -9.01 -15.15 7.61
N PHE A 100 -8.51 -14.21 6.80
CA PHE A 100 -9.19 -13.80 5.57
C PHE A 100 -9.27 -14.91 4.53
N GLU A 101 -8.21 -15.71 4.39
CA GLU A 101 -8.23 -16.88 3.51
C GLU A 101 -9.31 -17.89 3.89
N LYS A 102 -9.60 -18.05 5.19
CA LYS A 102 -10.62 -18.98 5.68
C LYS A 102 -12.03 -18.38 5.68
N ASN A 103 -12.14 -17.07 5.88
CA ASN A 103 -13.39 -16.38 6.16
C ASN A 103 -13.84 -15.39 5.06
N TYR A 104 -13.27 -15.46 3.86
CA TYR A 104 -13.65 -14.57 2.74
C TYR A 104 -15.15 -14.59 2.41
N VAL A 105 -15.84 -15.69 2.72
CA VAL A 105 -17.30 -15.85 2.53
C VAL A 105 -18.12 -14.92 3.42
N LEU A 106 -17.52 -14.33 4.45
CA LEU A 106 -18.17 -13.38 5.35
C LEU A 106 -18.20 -11.95 4.79
N SER A 107 -17.41 -11.66 3.75
CA SER A 107 -17.49 -10.40 3.02
C SER A 107 -18.78 -10.33 2.21
N ASP A 108 -19.40 -9.15 2.18
CA ASP A 108 -20.58 -8.89 1.35
C ASP A 108 -20.26 -9.03 -0.15
N ASN A 109 -18.97 -9.02 -0.53
CA ASN A 109 -18.49 -9.28 -1.88
C ASN A 109 -17.44 -10.42 -1.94
N SER A 110 -17.82 -11.60 -1.44
CA SER A 110 -16.92 -12.76 -1.32
C SER A 110 -16.21 -13.21 -2.62
N VAL A 111 -16.82 -13.05 -3.80
CA VAL A 111 -16.22 -13.48 -5.08
C VAL A 111 -15.04 -12.58 -5.45
N GLU A 112 -15.24 -11.26 -5.39
CA GLU A 112 -14.21 -10.27 -5.69
C GLU A 112 -13.11 -10.31 -4.62
N TYR A 113 -13.51 -10.49 -3.37
CA TYR A 113 -12.61 -10.68 -2.25
C TYR A 113 -11.70 -11.90 -2.44
N LYS A 114 -12.26 -13.03 -2.89
CA LYS A 114 -11.48 -14.23 -3.17
C LYS A 114 -10.46 -13.99 -4.28
N LYS A 115 -10.86 -13.31 -5.37
CA LYS A 115 -9.93 -12.93 -6.46
C LYS A 115 -8.78 -12.06 -5.94
N LEU A 116 -9.07 -11.14 -5.03
CA LEU A 116 -8.05 -10.31 -4.39
C LEU A 116 -7.10 -11.14 -3.52
N LEU A 117 -7.60 -12.07 -2.73
CA LEU A 117 -6.75 -12.96 -1.93
C LEU A 117 -5.83 -13.82 -2.82
N ASP A 118 -6.38 -14.39 -3.88
CA ASP A 118 -5.62 -15.18 -4.85
C ASP A 118 -4.52 -14.33 -5.51
N LEU A 119 -4.82 -13.05 -5.77
CA LEU A 119 -3.86 -12.08 -6.28
C LEU A 119 -2.72 -11.78 -5.28
N ILE A 120 -3.05 -11.54 -4.02
CA ILE A 120 -2.06 -11.30 -2.94
C ILE A 120 -1.16 -12.53 -2.79
N SER A 121 -1.74 -13.72 -2.83
CA SER A 121 -1.03 -15.00 -2.79
C SER A 121 -0.06 -15.16 -3.96
N GLU A 122 -0.51 -14.91 -5.20
CA GLU A 122 0.36 -15.00 -6.39
C GLU A 122 1.51 -13.98 -6.35
N ILE A 123 1.28 -12.76 -5.84
CA ILE A 123 2.37 -11.79 -5.61
C ILE A 123 3.36 -12.31 -4.57
N SER A 124 2.87 -12.88 -3.46
CA SER A 124 3.73 -13.45 -2.43
C SER A 124 4.61 -14.56 -3.01
N ASP A 125 4.04 -15.41 -3.86
CA ASP A 125 4.76 -16.48 -4.54
C ASP A 125 5.79 -15.96 -5.55
N ILE A 126 5.41 -14.96 -6.36
CA ILE A 126 6.33 -14.29 -7.29
C ILE A 126 7.49 -13.70 -6.51
N THR A 127 7.23 -12.87 -5.50
CA THR A 127 8.29 -12.19 -4.74
C THR A 127 9.18 -13.17 -3.98
N SER A 128 8.62 -14.26 -3.46
CA SER A 128 9.38 -15.35 -2.83
C SER A 128 10.25 -16.08 -3.85
N GLY A 129 9.69 -16.39 -5.03
CA GLY A 129 10.42 -16.98 -6.16
C GLY A 129 11.59 -16.10 -6.62
N VAL A 130 11.39 -14.78 -6.68
CA VAL A 130 12.47 -13.83 -6.97
C VAL A 130 13.56 -13.90 -5.90
N CYS A 131 13.20 -13.85 -4.62
CA CYS A 131 14.18 -13.90 -3.53
C CYS A 131 14.99 -15.21 -3.53
N LEU A 132 14.34 -16.34 -3.78
CA LEU A 132 15.01 -17.65 -3.90
C LEU A 132 15.94 -17.66 -5.12
N PHE A 133 15.45 -17.24 -6.28
CA PHE A 133 16.25 -17.14 -7.50
C PHE A 133 17.52 -16.31 -7.28
N LEU A 134 17.41 -15.11 -6.70
CA LEU A 134 18.57 -14.27 -6.45
C LEU A 134 19.52 -14.90 -5.42
N ARG A 135 19.00 -15.48 -4.35
CA ARG A 135 19.79 -16.12 -3.29
C ARG A 135 20.61 -17.29 -3.83
N ASP A 136 19.99 -18.14 -4.64
CA ASP A 136 20.61 -19.36 -5.12
C ASP A 136 21.66 -19.05 -6.20
N ASN A 137 21.35 -18.12 -7.12
CA ASN A 137 22.22 -17.83 -8.25
C ASN A 137 23.39 -16.88 -7.92
N LEU A 138 23.25 -15.99 -6.93
CA LEU A 138 24.34 -15.07 -6.55
C LEU A 138 25.41 -15.72 -5.66
N ARG A 139 25.14 -16.91 -5.10
CA ARG A 139 26.08 -17.65 -4.25
C ARG A 139 26.97 -18.60 -5.03
N LEU A 140 26.64 -18.91 -6.28
CA LEU A 140 27.37 -19.87 -7.07
C LEU A 140 28.66 -19.25 -7.61
N SER A 141 29.75 -20.00 -7.51
CA SER A 141 31.01 -19.69 -8.19
C SER A 141 30.77 -19.75 -9.70
N ASN A 142 31.37 -18.83 -10.47
CA ASN A 142 31.23 -18.77 -11.94
C ASN A 142 31.51 -20.10 -12.67
N ASN A 143 32.24 -21.03 -12.05
CA ASN A 143 32.58 -22.31 -12.63
C ASN A 143 31.52 -23.41 -12.41
N ASP A 144 30.61 -23.22 -11.44
CA ASP A 144 29.61 -24.23 -11.04
C ASP A 144 28.19 -23.87 -11.52
N ILE A 145 28.02 -22.74 -12.20
CA ILE A 145 26.71 -22.28 -12.67
C ILE A 145 26.32 -23.04 -13.93
N ASN A 146 25.33 -23.93 -13.83
CA ASN A 146 24.60 -24.42 -14.99
C ASN A 146 23.75 -23.28 -15.57
N ARG A 147 24.28 -22.61 -16.60
CA ARG A 147 23.65 -21.43 -17.21
C ARG A 147 22.25 -21.72 -17.75
N ASP A 148 21.99 -22.94 -18.20
CA ASP A 148 20.69 -23.34 -18.74
C ASP A 148 19.63 -23.35 -17.63
N ASP A 149 19.96 -23.88 -16.44
CA ASP A 149 19.05 -23.90 -15.28
C ASP A 149 18.73 -22.48 -14.79
N VAL A 150 19.74 -21.60 -14.76
CA VAL A 150 19.56 -20.18 -14.39
C VAL A 150 18.64 -19.49 -15.39
N TYR A 151 18.89 -19.69 -16.68
CA TYR A 151 18.09 -19.09 -17.74
C TYR A 151 16.64 -19.58 -17.71
N GLN A 152 16.42 -20.87 -17.47
CA GLN A 152 15.09 -21.45 -17.38
C GLN A 152 14.33 -20.93 -16.15
N SER A 153 14.99 -20.87 -14.99
CA SER A 153 14.40 -20.34 -13.75
C SER A 153 14.02 -18.86 -13.90
N PHE A 154 14.92 -18.07 -14.50
CA PHE A 154 14.68 -16.67 -14.80
C PHE A 154 13.51 -16.47 -15.78
N SER A 155 13.49 -17.23 -16.88
CA SER A 155 12.43 -17.14 -17.89
C SER A 155 11.07 -17.51 -17.32
N SER A 156 11.01 -18.55 -16.47
CA SER A 156 9.80 -18.94 -15.74
C SER A 156 9.29 -17.81 -14.85
N LEU A 157 10.19 -17.19 -14.08
CA LEU A 157 9.86 -16.08 -13.17
C LEU A 157 9.38 -14.84 -13.91
N LEU A 158 10.05 -14.46 -15.00
CA LEU A 158 9.60 -13.36 -15.86
C LEU A 158 8.22 -13.64 -16.45
N SER A 159 8.00 -14.86 -16.96
CA SER A 159 6.70 -15.25 -17.49
C SER A 159 5.60 -15.11 -16.45
N ARG A 160 5.84 -15.54 -15.20
CA ARG A 160 4.89 -15.37 -14.09
C ARG A 160 4.60 -13.90 -13.82
N ILE A 161 5.62 -13.04 -13.72
CA ILE A 161 5.43 -11.59 -13.52
C ILE A 161 4.60 -10.98 -14.66
N THR A 162 4.94 -11.27 -15.91
CA THR A 162 4.20 -10.72 -17.07
C THR A 162 2.75 -11.21 -17.11
N THR A 163 2.52 -12.51 -16.90
CA THR A 163 1.15 -13.08 -16.84
C THR A 163 0.35 -12.46 -15.70
N PHE A 164 0.98 -12.27 -14.53
CA PHE A 164 0.37 -11.60 -13.40
C PHE A 164 -0.01 -10.15 -13.73
N ILE A 165 0.91 -9.36 -14.29
CA ILE A 165 0.64 -7.96 -14.66
C ILE A 165 -0.56 -7.88 -15.62
N CYS A 166 -0.63 -8.77 -16.61
CA CYS A 166 -1.76 -8.87 -17.53
C CYS A 166 -3.08 -9.17 -16.81
N SER A 167 -3.10 -10.20 -15.97
CA SER A 167 -4.29 -10.62 -15.21
C SER A 167 -4.74 -9.51 -14.23
N PHE A 168 -3.79 -8.82 -13.61
CA PHE A 168 -4.05 -7.71 -12.72
C PHE A 168 -4.68 -6.50 -13.44
N LYS A 169 -4.44 -6.32 -14.74
CA LYS A 169 -5.12 -5.26 -15.53
C LYS A 169 -6.62 -5.46 -15.58
N GLU A 170 -7.07 -6.70 -15.61
CA GLU A 170 -8.50 -7.05 -15.68
C GLU A 170 -9.21 -6.77 -14.35
N LEU A 171 -8.47 -6.86 -13.23
CA LEU A 171 -9.00 -6.66 -11.88
C LEU A 171 -9.03 -5.18 -11.43
N ARG A 172 -8.45 -4.25 -12.21
CA ARG A 172 -8.36 -2.83 -11.85
C ARG A 172 -9.70 -2.16 -11.60
N ILE A 173 -10.77 -2.70 -12.18
CA ILE A 173 -12.10 -2.12 -12.07
C ILE A 173 -12.54 -2.03 -10.60
N ASN A 174 -12.04 -2.93 -9.75
CA ASN A 174 -12.48 -3.06 -8.36
C ASN A 174 -11.42 -2.62 -7.34
N VAL A 175 -10.25 -2.14 -7.80
CA VAL A 175 -9.15 -1.70 -6.95
C VAL A 175 -8.95 -0.20 -7.11
N ARG A 176 -8.63 0.50 -6.01
CA ARG A 176 -8.28 1.92 -6.06
C ARG A 176 -7.19 2.16 -7.11
N LYS A 177 -7.39 3.17 -7.96
CA LYS A 177 -6.49 3.46 -9.08
C LYS A 177 -5.05 3.70 -8.63
N SER A 178 -4.86 4.44 -7.54
CA SER A 178 -3.55 4.69 -6.91
C SER A 178 -2.83 3.39 -6.52
N VAL A 179 -3.50 2.49 -5.79
CA VAL A 179 -2.97 1.17 -5.41
C VAL A 179 -2.63 0.35 -6.64
N SER A 180 -3.57 0.24 -7.59
CA SER A 180 -3.38 -0.57 -8.79
C SER A 180 -2.18 -0.11 -9.63
N TYR A 181 -2.05 1.20 -9.85
CA TYR A 181 -0.96 1.75 -10.64
C TYR A 181 0.37 1.63 -9.91
N LEU A 182 0.36 1.78 -8.58
CA LEU A 182 1.54 1.57 -7.76
C LEU A 182 2.03 0.11 -7.83
N VAL A 183 1.14 -0.87 -7.65
CA VAL A 183 1.48 -2.30 -7.73
C VAL A 183 2.03 -2.64 -9.11
N GLU A 184 1.37 -2.19 -10.19
CA GLU A 184 1.89 -2.38 -11.56
C GLU A 184 3.28 -1.77 -11.72
N ALA A 185 3.49 -0.54 -11.27
CA ALA A 185 4.78 0.14 -11.40
C ALA A 185 5.89 -0.58 -10.61
N LEU A 186 5.60 -1.07 -9.41
CA LEU A 186 6.55 -1.83 -8.60
C LEU A 186 6.88 -3.19 -9.23
N LEU A 187 5.91 -3.88 -9.82
CA LEU A 187 6.14 -5.15 -10.53
C LEU A 187 6.93 -4.97 -11.82
N LEU A 188 6.67 -3.91 -12.59
CA LEU A 188 7.48 -3.54 -13.75
C LEU A 188 8.92 -3.19 -13.34
N GLN A 189 9.08 -2.50 -12.21
CA GLN A 189 10.40 -2.22 -11.65
C GLN A 189 11.12 -3.51 -11.24
N LEU A 190 10.39 -4.47 -10.65
CA LEU A 190 10.93 -5.78 -10.27
C LEU A 190 11.38 -6.56 -11.50
N GLU A 191 10.53 -6.63 -12.54
CA GLU A 191 10.85 -7.24 -13.83
C GLU A 191 12.13 -6.63 -14.44
N HIS A 192 12.21 -5.30 -14.46
CA HIS A 192 13.36 -4.56 -14.97
C HIS A 192 14.64 -4.87 -14.16
N SER A 193 14.56 -4.83 -12.83
CA SER A 193 15.69 -5.15 -11.94
C SER A 193 16.19 -6.59 -12.14
N LEU A 194 15.28 -7.55 -12.37
CA LEU A 194 15.65 -8.94 -12.63
C LEU A 194 16.34 -9.12 -13.98
N LYS A 195 15.84 -8.48 -15.03
CA LYS A 195 16.49 -8.45 -16.35
C LYS A 195 17.89 -7.87 -16.28
N LEU A 196 18.06 -6.79 -15.53
CA LEU A 196 19.36 -6.16 -15.31
C LEU A 196 20.30 -7.09 -14.55
N GLY A 197 19.84 -7.68 -13.44
CA GLY A 197 20.60 -8.62 -12.64
C GLY A 197 21.06 -9.86 -13.41
N CYS A 198 20.18 -10.44 -14.22
CA CYS A 198 20.54 -11.60 -15.05
C CYS A 198 21.52 -11.24 -16.16
N SER A 199 21.36 -10.06 -16.78
CA SER A 199 22.33 -9.58 -17.77
C SER A 199 23.73 -9.39 -17.17
N MET A 200 23.81 -8.94 -15.91
CA MET A 200 25.06 -8.82 -15.18
C MET A 200 25.67 -10.17 -14.81
N ALA A 201 24.85 -11.14 -14.41
CA ALA A 201 25.30 -12.47 -14.02
C ALA A 201 25.76 -13.32 -15.21
N LEU A 202 25.07 -13.20 -16.36
CA LEU A 202 25.33 -14.02 -17.55
C LEU A 202 26.29 -13.36 -18.55
N GLY A 203 26.44 -12.02 -18.50
CA GLY A 203 27.29 -11.27 -19.41
C GLY A 203 28.79 -11.34 -19.02
N PRO A 204 29.71 -11.38 -20.00
CA PRO A 204 31.14 -11.26 -19.74
C PRO A 204 31.48 -9.82 -19.31
N LEU A 205 31.32 -9.52 -18.00
CA LEU A 205 31.80 -8.32 -17.28
C LEU A 205 31.99 -7.05 -18.16
N SER A 206 30.97 -6.64 -18.92
CA SER A 206 31.01 -5.34 -19.57
C SER A 206 30.64 -4.30 -18.51
N ARG A 207 31.58 -3.39 -18.23
CA ARG A 207 31.46 -2.26 -17.30
C ARG A 207 30.37 -1.28 -17.75
N MET A 208 29.10 -1.66 -17.69
CA MET A 208 28.02 -0.68 -17.85
C MET A 208 27.90 0.14 -16.55
N PRO A 209 27.92 1.48 -16.63
CA PRO A 209 27.60 2.32 -15.48
C PRO A 209 26.14 2.08 -15.07
N LEU A 210 25.91 1.66 -13.82
CA LEU A 210 24.55 1.58 -13.28
C LEU A 210 24.01 3.00 -13.06
N PRO A 211 22.76 3.29 -13.47
CA PRO A 211 22.06 4.47 -12.98
C PRO A 211 21.87 4.34 -11.45
N ARG A 212 22.23 5.39 -10.70
CA ARG A 212 21.98 5.46 -9.25
C ARG A 212 20.52 5.84 -9.02
N LEU A 213 19.80 4.99 -8.30
CA LEU A 213 18.43 5.24 -7.86
C LEU A 213 18.40 5.86 -6.45
N PRO A 214 17.53 6.85 -6.17
CA PRO A 214 17.55 7.61 -4.92
C PRO A 214 16.92 6.91 -3.69
N ARG A 215 16.04 5.90 -3.87
CA ARG A 215 15.49 5.08 -2.75
C ARG A 215 16.07 3.66 -2.70
N PHE A 216 16.16 2.96 -3.83
CA PHE A 216 16.79 1.62 -3.89
C PHE A 216 18.23 1.76 -4.39
N ASN A 217 19.19 1.68 -3.48
CA ASN A 217 20.56 2.08 -3.75
C ASN A 217 21.36 0.91 -4.34
N THR A 218 21.31 0.75 -5.67
CA THR A 218 21.98 -0.35 -6.40
C THR A 218 23.50 -0.30 -6.28
N LYS A 219 24.04 -0.96 -5.25
CA LYS A 219 25.40 -1.56 -5.30
C LYS A 219 25.25 -2.97 -5.88
N SER A 220 26.27 -3.57 -6.47
CA SER A 220 26.17 -4.93 -7.04
C SER A 220 25.91 -6.03 -5.98
N GLY A 221 26.26 -5.79 -4.72
CA GLY A 221 25.76 -6.57 -3.55
C GLY A 221 24.42 -6.07 -2.99
N GLY A 222 23.89 -5.01 -3.58
CA GLY A 222 22.62 -4.33 -3.28
C GLY A 222 21.44 -4.87 -4.06
N LEU A 223 21.59 -5.56 -5.21
CA LEU A 223 20.42 -6.06 -5.96
C LEU A 223 19.51 -6.98 -5.11
N VAL A 224 20.08 -7.82 -4.26
CA VAL A 224 19.31 -8.64 -3.29
C VAL A 224 18.62 -7.75 -2.27
N GLY A 225 19.31 -6.73 -1.77
CA GLY A 225 18.78 -5.74 -0.83
C GLY A 225 17.65 -4.94 -1.46
N ASP A 226 17.89 -4.30 -2.60
CA ASP A 226 16.93 -3.53 -3.40
C ASP A 226 15.70 -4.38 -3.77
N THR A 227 15.91 -5.64 -4.14
CA THR A 227 14.79 -6.55 -4.42
C THR A 227 14.05 -6.94 -3.15
N GLY A 228 14.73 -7.06 -2.01
CA GLY A 228 14.13 -7.24 -0.70
C GLY A 228 13.30 -6.02 -0.27
N GLU A 229 13.81 -4.81 -0.48
CA GLU A 229 13.10 -3.56 -0.23
C GLU A 229 11.89 -3.42 -1.17
N LEU A 230 12.07 -3.72 -2.46
CA LEU A 230 10.98 -3.71 -3.44
C LEU A 230 9.91 -4.76 -3.11
N ARG A 231 10.31 -5.95 -2.67
CA ARG A 231 9.39 -6.96 -2.13
C ARG A 231 8.64 -6.43 -0.93
N SER A 232 9.33 -5.80 0.03
CA SER A 232 8.71 -5.21 1.21
C SER A 232 7.67 -4.15 0.82
N ALA A 233 8.01 -3.28 -0.13
CA ALA A 233 7.10 -2.26 -0.66
C ALA A 233 5.90 -2.88 -1.38
N ILE A 234 6.10 -3.91 -2.22
CA ILE A 234 5.00 -4.61 -2.89
C ILE A 234 4.07 -5.24 -1.84
N LEU A 235 4.61 -5.93 -0.84
CA LEU A 235 3.81 -6.58 0.20
C LEU A 235 3.12 -5.58 1.13
N SER A 236 3.72 -4.41 1.40
CA SER A 236 3.08 -3.36 2.19
C SER A 236 1.88 -2.78 1.45
N VAL A 237 2.03 -2.51 0.15
CA VAL A 237 0.93 -2.00 -0.70
C VAL A 237 -0.14 -3.08 -0.90
N MET A 238 0.26 -4.35 -1.03
CA MET A 238 -0.64 -5.50 -1.18
C MET A 238 -1.22 -6.01 0.14
N ASN A 239 -1.06 -5.26 1.24
CA ASN A 239 -1.71 -5.60 2.48
C ASN A 239 -3.22 -5.61 2.28
N ILE A 240 -3.89 -6.67 2.76
CA ILE A 240 -5.34 -6.80 2.60
C ILE A 240 -6.12 -5.62 3.18
N CYS A 241 -5.59 -5.00 4.23
CA CYS A 241 -6.16 -3.81 4.84
C CYS A 241 -6.02 -2.53 3.99
N ASN A 242 -5.38 -2.60 2.81
CA ASN A 242 -5.40 -1.56 1.76
C ASN A 242 -6.53 -1.76 0.75
N PHE A 243 -7.18 -2.92 0.76
CA PHE A 243 -8.31 -3.23 -0.12
C PHE A 243 -9.62 -3.42 0.63
N VAL A 244 -9.55 -3.84 1.90
CA VAL A 244 -10.68 -4.07 2.79
C VAL A 244 -10.64 -3.02 3.88
N SER A 245 -11.74 -2.30 4.06
CA SER A 245 -11.77 -1.23 5.04
C SER A 245 -11.79 -1.79 6.45
N LEU A 246 -11.22 -1.07 7.41
CA LEU A 246 -11.25 -1.47 8.82
C LEU A 246 -12.68 -1.73 9.35
N GLU A 247 -13.69 -1.03 8.82
CA GLU A 247 -15.10 -1.25 9.13
C GLU A 247 -15.60 -2.62 8.66
N GLU A 248 -15.28 -3.00 7.42
CA GLU A 248 -15.62 -4.34 6.92
C GLU A 248 -14.88 -5.42 7.71
N LEU A 249 -13.61 -5.18 8.05
CA LEU A 249 -12.83 -6.08 8.92
C LEU A 249 -13.49 -6.30 10.27
N LEU A 250 -13.92 -5.22 10.93
CA LEU A 250 -14.63 -5.29 12.20
C LEU A 250 -15.89 -6.15 12.06
N LEU A 251 -16.68 -5.94 11.01
CA LEU A 251 -17.88 -6.72 10.74
C LEU A 251 -17.58 -8.19 10.49
N MET A 252 -16.48 -8.52 9.80
CA MET A 252 -16.08 -9.91 9.58
C MET A 252 -15.73 -10.61 10.89
N PHE A 253 -14.97 -9.97 11.78
CA PHE A 253 -14.67 -10.54 13.11
C PHE A 253 -15.93 -10.69 13.97
N GLU A 254 -16.85 -9.73 13.92
CA GLU A 254 -18.13 -9.80 14.63
C GLU A 254 -19.06 -10.91 14.09
N ARG A 255 -18.97 -11.21 12.80
CA ARG A 255 -19.70 -12.31 12.18
C ARG A 255 -19.06 -13.67 12.50
N ASP A 256 -17.73 -13.74 12.60
CA ASP A 256 -16.98 -14.99 12.86
C ASP A 256 -16.76 -15.29 14.34
N ASN A 257 -17.81 -15.63 15.11
CA ASN A 257 -17.68 -15.95 16.53
C ASN A 257 -16.88 -14.89 17.34
N PRO A 258 -17.53 -13.79 17.75
CA PRO A 258 -16.89 -12.66 18.43
C PRO A 258 -15.97 -13.04 19.60
N SER A 259 -16.30 -14.09 20.34
CA SER A 259 -15.51 -14.54 21.50
C SER A 259 -14.11 -15.03 21.16
N LEU A 260 -13.88 -15.50 19.93
CA LEU A 260 -12.56 -15.96 19.48
C LEU A 260 -11.67 -14.81 18.99
N HIS A 261 -12.26 -13.69 18.57
CA HIS A 261 -11.57 -12.55 17.98
C HIS A 261 -11.69 -11.28 18.82
N GLU A 262 -12.00 -11.41 20.12
CA GLU A 262 -12.18 -10.27 21.02
C GLU A 262 -10.98 -9.30 20.97
N GLY A 263 -9.76 -9.83 21.01
CA GLY A 263 -8.54 -9.01 20.89
C GLY A 263 -8.43 -8.26 19.56
N ASP A 264 -8.81 -8.91 18.45
CA ASP A 264 -8.78 -8.32 17.11
C ASP A 264 -9.89 -7.26 16.94
N ILE A 265 -11.09 -7.52 17.48
CA ILE A 265 -12.22 -6.57 17.52
C ILE A 265 -11.82 -5.31 18.30
N ILE A 266 -11.20 -5.47 19.47
CA ILE A 266 -10.72 -4.34 20.28
C ILE A 266 -9.63 -3.56 19.52
N MET A 267 -8.70 -4.27 18.87
CA MET A 267 -7.63 -3.65 18.08
C MET A 267 -8.20 -2.82 16.93
N VAL A 268 -9.04 -3.42 16.08
CA VAL A 268 -9.67 -2.75 14.93
C VAL A 268 -10.52 -1.57 15.39
N SER A 269 -11.33 -1.75 16.43
CA SER A 269 -12.17 -0.69 16.99
C SER A 269 -11.35 0.50 17.49
N SER A 270 -10.17 0.24 18.05
CA SER A 270 -9.25 1.29 18.52
C SER A 270 -8.60 2.07 17.39
N LEU A 271 -8.20 1.38 16.31
CA LEU A 271 -7.70 2.02 15.10
C LEU A 271 -8.78 2.89 14.42
N LEU A 272 -10.00 2.36 14.32
CA LEU A 272 -11.15 3.09 13.78
C LEU A 272 -11.49 4.32 14.61
N GLU A 273 -11.51 4.21 15.94
CA GLU A 273 -11.78 5.35 16.83
C GLU A 273 -10.80 6.49 16.60
N LEU A 274 -9.51 6.19 16.48
CA LEU A 274 -8.47 7.18 16.23
C LEU A 274 -8.68 7.88 14.87
N LYS A 275 -8.89 7.09 13.80
CA LYS A 275 -9.09 7.61 12.45
C LYS A 275 -10.34 8.47 12.33
N TYR A 276 -11.45 8.02 12.92
CA TYR A 276 -12.69 8.79 12.89
C TYR A 276 -12.60 10.06 13.75
N ALA A 277 -11.86 10.05 14.86
CA ALA A 277 -11.67 11.26 15.65
C ALA A 277 -10.97 12.38 14.85
N GLU A 278 -9.95 12.03 14.08
CA GLU A 278 -9.28 12.96 13.15
C GLU A 278 -10.25 13.41 12.04
N ALA A 279 -10.92 12.46 11.38
CA ALA A 279 -11.82 12.75 10.27
C ALA A 279 -13.02 13.64 10.70
N VAL A 280 -13.61 13.38 11.88
CA VAL A 280 -14.64 14.22 12.51
C VAL A 280 -14.11 15.64 12.74
N SER A 281 -12.89 15.78 13.26
CA SER A 281 -12.29 17.10 13.53
C SER A 281 -12.09 17.91 12.25
N ILE A 282 -11.57 17.28 11.19
CA ILE A 282 -11.40 17.90 9.87
C ILE A 282 -12.75 18.30 9.27
N LYS A 283 -13.75 17.42 9.37
CA LYS A 283 -15.10 17.67 8.84
C LYS A 283 -15.78 18.83 9.56
N LYS A 284 -15.61 18.97 10.87
CA LYS A 284 -16.10 20.13 11.65
C LYS A 284 -15.53 21.46 11.16
N VAL A 285 -14.21 21.53 10.98
CA VAL A 285 -13.54 22.73 10.44
C VAL A 285 -14.04 23.05 9.03
N HIS A 286 -14.27 22.02 8.20
CA HIS A 286 -14.80 22.21 6.86
C HIS A 286 -16.23 22.77 6.86
N ILE A 287 -17.11 22.22 7.70
CA ILE A 287 -18.48 22.73 7.88
C ILE A 287 -18.46 24.17 8.40
N GLU A 288 -17.62 24.49 9.37
CA GLU A 288 -17.44 25.86 9.86
C GLU A 288 -17.01 26.81 8.73
N HIS A 289 -16.09 26.38 7.88
CA HIS A 289 -15.67 27.17 6.72
C HIS A 289 -16.80 27.40 5.71
N ILE A 290 -17.59 26.36 5.43
CA ILE A 290 -18.80 26.46 4.59
C ILE A 290 -19.74 27.49 5.21
N VAL A 291 -20.12 27.34 6.48
CA VAL A 291 -21.03 28.25 7.19
C VAL A 291 -20.54 29.70 7.16
N ASN A 292 -19.24 29.93 7.30
CA ASN A 292 -18.64 31.26 7.27
C ASN A 292 -18.55 31.89 5.86
N HIS A 293 -18.68 31.10 4.79
CA HIS A 293 -18.75 31.59 3.42
C HIS A 293 -20.21 31.77 3.04
N GLU A 294 -20.81 32.89 3.49
CA GLU A 294 -22.20 33.26 3.22
C GLU A 294 -22.48 33.31 1.70
N ASN A 295 -23.01 32.20 1.16
CA ASN A 295 -23.55 32.13 -0.19
C ASN A 295 -25.02 31.69 -0.09
N GLU A 296 -25.95 32.58 -0.43
CA GLU A 296 -27.40 32.30 -0.46
C GLU A 296 -27.84 31.48 -1.70
N SER A 297 -26.99 30.56 -2.18
CA SER A 297 -27.37 29.66 -3.27
C SER A 297 -28.06 28.41 -2.72
N ASP A 298 -29.12 27.92 -3.36
CA ASP A 298 -29.76 26.64 -2.98
C ASP A 298 -28.75 25.47 -2.91
N ASP A 299 -27.73 25.48 -3.77
CA ASP A 299 -26.62 24.51 -3.77
C ASP A 299 -25.84 24.48 -2.44
N PHE A 300 -25.81 25.60 -1.72
CA PHE A 300 -25.11 25.72 -0.44
C PHE A 300 -25.84 24.98 0.68
N GLU A 301 -27.17 25.14 0.76
CA GLU A 301 -27.98 24.49 1.79
C GLU A 301 -27.95 22.97 1.62
N GLU A 302 -28.01 22.48 0.37
CA GLU A 302 -27.89 21.05 0.08
C GLU A 302 -26.52 20.50 0.48
N LEU A 303 -25.42 21.20 0.13
CA LEU A 303 -24.07 20.80 0.50
C LEU A 303 -23.88 20.77 2.02
N LEU A 304 -24.31 21.83 2.73
CA LEU A 304 -24.19 21.94 4.18
C LEU A 304 -24.96 20.81 4.88
N LYS A 305 -26.20 20.54 4.44
CA LYS A 305 -27.03 19.45 4.97
C LYS A 305 -26.36 18.09 4.75
N LYS A 306 -25.79 17.87 3.57
CA LYS A 306 -25.07 16.63 3.25
C LYS A 306 -23.86 16.43 4.16
N GLU A 307 -23.00 17.45 4.28
CA GLU A 307 -21.77 17.38 5.10
C GLU A 307 -22.10 17.19 6.59
N THR A 308 -23.14 17.86 7.09
CA THR A 308 -23.60 17.73 8.50
C THR A 308 -24.16 16.34 8.79
N SER A 309 -25.00 15.80 7.89
CA SER A 309 -25.53 14.44 8.06
C SER A 309 -24.44 13.36 8.04
N GLU A 310 -23.39 13.56 7.24
CA GLU A 310 -22.24 12.65 7.23
C GLU A 310 -21.44 12.75 8.55
N LEU A 311 -21.23 13.96 9.07
CA LEU A 311 -20.57 14.17 10.36
C LEU A 311 -21.32 13.47 11.50
N GLU A 312 -22.64 13.60 11.56
CA GLU A 312 -23.48 12.94 12.58
C GLU A 312 -23.30 11.41 12.55
N LYS A 313 -23.33 10.80 11.36
CA LYS A 313 -23.10 9.35 11.19
C LYS A 313 -21.72 8.92 11.68
N MET A 314 -20.69 9.71 11.41
CA MET A 314 -19.33 9.44 11.87
C MET A 314 -19.23 9.51 13.40
N GLU A 315 -19.87 10.51 14.03
CA GLU A 315 -19.89 10.65 15.49
C GLU A 315 -20.66 9.50 16.16
N GLU A 316 -21.82 9.12 15.61
CA GLU A 316 -22.60 7.97 16.07
C GLU A 316 -21.79 6.67 16.00
N PHE A 317 -21.05 6.47 14.91
CA PHE A 317 -20.17 5.32 14.73
C PHE A 317 -19.08 5.25 15.81
N VAL A 318 -18.40 6.37 16.08
CA VAL A 318 -17.37 6.45 17.15
C VAL A 318 -17.95 6.12 18.52
N VAL A 319 -19.16 6.62 18.82
CA VAL A 319 -19.85 6.28 20.07
C VAL A 319 -20.15 4.78 20.14
N GLY A 320 -20.53 4.16 19.02
CA GLY A 320 -20.71 2.72 18.89
C GLY A 320 -19.45 1.92 19.23
N LEU A 321 -18.29 2.32 18.67
CA LEU A 321 -17.00 1.68 18.93
C LEU A 321 -16.62 1.73 20.42
N ARG A 322 -16.84 2.88 21.08
CA ARG A 322 -16.56 3.04 22.52
C ARG A 322 -17.42 2.15 23.40
N LYS A 323 -18.70 2.00 23.06
CA LYS A 323 -19.62 1.12 23.80
C LYS A 323 -19.18 -0.33 23.73
N LYS A 324 -18.72 -0.80 22.56
CA LYS A 324 -18.20 -2.17 22.37
C LYS A 324 -17.04 -2.45 23.33
N ARG A 325 -16.05 -1.54 23.39
CA ARG A 325 -14.89 -1.67 24.30
C ARG A 325 -15.25 -1.70 25.80
N ILE A 326 -16.32 -1.02 26.21
CA ILE A 326 -16.73 -0.98 27.63
C ILE A 326 -17.41 -2.29 28.04
N ASN A 327 -18.21 -2.88 27.16
CA ASN A 327 -18.98 -4.10 27.47
C ASN A 327 -18.12 -5.37 27.56
N GLU A 328 -16.87 -5.29 27.12
CA GLU A 328 -15.89 -6.40 27.08
C GLU A 328 -14.90 -6.37 28.27
N LYS A 329 -15.04 -5.42 29.20
CA LYS A 329 -14.26 -5.34 30.44
C LYS A 329 -15.01 -5.90 31.64
#